data_AF-R6U0T1-F1
#
_entry.id   AF-R6U0T1-F1
#
_cell.length_a   1.000
_cell.length_b   1.000
_cell.length_c   1.000
_cell.angle_alpha   90.00
_cell.angle_beta   90.00
_cell.angle_gamma   90.00
#
_symmetry.space_group_name_H-M   'P 1'
#
loop_
_entity.id
_entity.type
_entity.pdbx_description
1 polymer ?
#
loop_
_entity_poly.entity_id
_entity_poly.type
_entity_poly.pdbx_seq_one_letter_code
_entity_poly.pdbx_strand_id
1 'polypeptide(L)'
;MELAIGIILGCCALGAGTAMIAGIGPGIGEGNAVAKACEAIGRQPECKGQVTSTLLMGCAVAETTGLYALVIAILLIFVAPKMFVNILLGAIK
;
A
#
# COMPACT_ATOMS: atom_id res chain seq x y z
N MET A 1 3.41 21.47 -25.45
CA MET A 1 3.43 21.52 -23.98
C MET A 1 2.33 20.66 -23.38
N GLU A 2 1.09 20.77 -23.86
CA GLU A 2 -0.05 19.97 -23.38
C GLU A 2 0.17 18.46 -23.48
N LEU A 3 0.70 17.96 -24.61
CA LEU A 3 1.01 16.53 -24.77
C LEU A 3 1.99 16.02 -23.70
N ALA A 4 3.05 16.77 -23.42
CA ALA A 4 4.06 16.37 -22.42
C ALA A 4 3.46 16.34 -21.00
N ILE A 5 2.62 17.33 -20.66
CA ILE A 5 1.89 17.35 -19.39
C ILE A 5 0.93 16.16 -19.32
N GLY A 6 0.19 15.88 -20.39
CA GLY A 6 -0.71 14.74 -20.47
C GLY A 6 -0.01 13.40 -20.23
N ILE A 7 1.19 13.21 -20.80
CA ILE A 7 2.01 12.02 -20.58
C ILE A 7 2.45 11.93 -19.10
N ILE A 8 2.94 13.02 -18.50
CA ILE A 8 3.34 13.05 -17.08
C ILE A 8 2.18 12.64 -16.18
N LEU A 9 1.01 13.23 -16.36
CA LEU A 9 -0.17 12.95 -15.54
C LEU A 9 -0.65 11.50 -15.74
N GLY A 10 -0.67 11.02 -16.99
CA GLY A 10 -1.04 9.64 -17.31
C GLY A 10 -0.09 8.62 -16.66
N CYS A 11 1.21 8.86 -16.72
CA CYS A 11 2.21 8.00 -16.07
C CYS A 11 2.11 8.02 -14.54
N CYS A 12 1.80 9.18 -13.93
CA CYS A 12 1.54 9.26 -12.49
C CYS A 12 0.33 8.41 -12.07
N ALA A 13 -0.77 8.49 -12.84
CA ALA A 13 -1.97 7.68 -12.58
C ALA A 13 -1.70 6.18 -12.74
N LEU A 14 -0.99 5.78 -13.80
CA LEU A 14 -0.57 4.39 -14.00
C LEU A 14 0.34 3.90 -12.87
N GLY A 15 1.34 4.69 -12.49
CA GLY A 15 2.26 4.37 -11.38
C GLY A 15 1.55 4.24 -10.03
N ALA A 16 0.55 5.07 -9.76
CA ALA A 16 -0.25 4.97 -8.54
C ALA A 16 -1.06 3.66 -8.51
N GLY A 17 -1.68 3.28 -9.63
CA GLY A 17 -2.41 2.02 -9.74
C GLY A 17 -1.51 0.79 -9.59
N THR A 18 -0.34 0.80 -10.23
CA THR A 18 0.61 -0.34 -10.14
C THR A 18 1.23 -0.48 -8.76
N ALA A 19 1.48 0.62 -8.03
CA ALA A 19 1.95 0.56 -6.65
C ALA A 19 0.99 -0.25 -5.76
N MET A 20 -0.33 -0.08 -5.93
CA MET A 20 -1.35 -0.76 -5.11
C MET A 20 -1.41 -2.28 -5.29
N ILE A 21 -0.75 -2.85 -6.32
CA ILE A 21 -0.59 -4.30 -6.46
C ILE A 21 0.11 -4.90 -5.23
N ALA A 22 0.95 -4.13 -4.54
CA ALA A 22 1.60 -4.55 -3.30
C ALA A 22 0.61 -5.01 -2.21
N GLY A 23 -0.63 -4.52 -2.21
CA GLY A 23 -1.68 -4.92 -1.25
C GLY A 23 -2.06 -6.40 -1.31
N ILE A 24 -1.71 -7.11 -2.38
CA ILE A 24 -1.89 -8.57 -2.47
C ILE A 24 -1.07 -9.31 -1.40
N GLY A 25 0.15 -8.84 -1.12
CA GLY A 25 1.05 -9.47 -0.15
C GLY A 25 0.46 -9.53 1.26
N PRO A 26 0.13 -8.37 1.87
CA PRO A 26 -0.54 -8.32 3.16
C PRO A 26 -1.86 -9.09 3.17
N GLY A 27 -2.71 -8.91 2.16
CA GLY A 27 -4.01 -9.59 2.09
C GLY A 27 -3.92 -11.12 2.19
N ILE A 28 -2.95 -11.73 1.50
CA ILE A 28 -2.70 -13.19 1.59
C ILE A 28 -2.06 -13.55 2.94
N GLY A 29 -1.03 -12.82 3.36
CA GLY A 29 -0.28 -13.11 4.58
C GLY A 29 -1.14 -13.03 5.84
N GLU A 30 -1.91 -11.95 5.97
CA GLU A 30 -2.83 -11.72 7.09
C GLU A 30 -3.98 -12.72 7.06
N GLY A 31 -4.57 -12.99 5.89
CA GLY A 31 -5.63 -13.99 5.76
C GLY A 31 -5.21 -15.36 6.28
N ASN A 32 -3.99 -15.80 5.96
CA ASN A 32 -3.43 -17.05 6.48
C ASN A 32 -3.14 -16.97 7.99
N ALA A 33 -2.59 -15.86 8.48
CA ALA A 33 -2.33 -15.67 9.91
C ALA A 33 -3.63 -15.73 10.74
N VAL A 34 -4.69 -15.08 10.25
CA VAL A 34 -6.02 -15.10 10.88
C VAL A 34 -6.60 -16.52 10.89
N ALA A 35 -6.48 -17.27 9.79
CA ALA A 35 -6.94 -18.66 9.75
C ALA A 35 -6.24 -19.52 10.82
N LYS A 36 -4.92 -19.35 11.00
CA LYS A 36 -4.15 -20.05 12.05
C LYS A 36 -4.48 -19.59 13.46
N ALA A 37 -4.77 -18.32 13.66
CA ALA A 37 -5.29 -17.83 14.93
C ALA A 37 -6.65 -18.47 15.28
N CYS A 38 -7.57 -18.57 14.31
CA CYS A 38 -8.86 -19.25 14.49
C CYS A 38 -8.70 -20.73 14.83
N GLU A 39 -7.80 -21.46 14.15
CA GLU A 39 -7.48 -22.86 14.47
C GLU A 39 -6.93 -23.00 15.90
N ALA A 40 -6.01 -22.12 16.31
CA ALA A 40 -5.43 -22.14 17.66
C ALA A 40 -6.48 -21.86 18.74
N ILE A 41 -7.33 -20.84 18.55
CA ILE A 41 -8.41 -20.50 19.47
C ILE A 41 -9.45 -21.62 19.56
N GLY A 42 -9.78 -22.27 18.44
CA GLY A 42 -10.70 -23.40 18.43
C GLY A 42 -10.16 -24.61 19.21
N ARG A 43 -8.84 -24.82 19.21
CA ARG A 43 -8.19 -25.89 19.99
C ARG A 43 -8.04 -25.55 21.47
N GLN A 44 -7.77 -24.29 21.79
CA GLN A 44 -7.57 -23.80 23.15
C GLN A 44 -8.29 -22.45 23.36
N PRO A 45 -9.59 -22.46 23.69
CA PRO A 45 -10.36 -21.23 23.85
C PRO A 45 -9.82 -20.28 24.93
N GLU A 46 -9.18 -20.82 25.96
CA GLU A 46 -8.57 -20.09 27.07
C GLU A 46 -7.41 -19.17 26.64
N CYS A 47 -6.72 -19.48 25.53
CA CYS A 47 -5.59 -18.66 25.05
C CYS A 47 -6.00 -17.55 24.07
N LYS A 48 -7.32 -17.35 23.85
CA LYS A 48 -7.86 -16.39 22.87
C LYS A 48 -7.23 -15.00 22.96
N GLY A 49 -7.14 -14.44 24.16
CA GLY A 49 -6.58 -13.10 24.35
C GLY A 49 -5.12 -12.99 23.89
N GLN A 50 -4.28 -13.95 24.24
CA GLN A 50 -2.86 -13.98 23.88
C GLN A 50 -2.66 -14.20 22.37
N VAL A 51 -3.44 -15.11 21.78
CA VAL A 51 -3.41 -15.37 20.33
C VAL A 51 -3.83 -14.14 19.54
N THR A 52 -4.93 -13.48 19.92
CA THR A 52 -5.40 -12.26 19.24
C THR A 52 -4.38 -11.12 19.35
N SER A 53 -3.75 -10.93 20.51
CA SER A 53 -2.72 -9.89 20.68
C SER A 53 -1.50 -10.15 19.77
N THR A 54 -1.05 -11.40 19.69
CA THR A 54 0.07 -11.79 18.82
C THR A 54 -0.29 -11.64 17.35
N LEU A 55 -1.49 -12.07 16.96
CA LEU A 55 -2.02 -11.92 15.61
C LEU A 55 -2.03 -10.45 15.18
N LEU A 56 -2.60 -9.55 16.00
CA LEU A 56 -2.70 -8.13 15.66
C LEU A 56 -1.32 -7.49 15.50
N MET A 57 -0.35 -7.83 16.35
CA MET A 57 1.03 -7.37 16.20
C MET A 57 1.65 -7.87 14.88
N GLY A 58 1.42 -9.14 14.54
CA GLY A 58 1.91 -9.73 13.29
C GLY A 58 1.29 -9.09 12.04
N CYS A 59 -0.03 -8.91 12.03
CA CYS A 59 -0.76 -8.21 10.96
C CYS A 59 -0.26 -6.77 10.81
N ALA A 60 -0.13 -6.02 11.91
CA ALA A 60 0.38 -4.65 11.85
C ALA A 60 1.77 -4.53 11.19
N VAL A 61 2.66 -5.52 11.41
CA VAL A 61 3.96 -5.57 10.74
C VAL A 61 3.81 -5.96 9.26
N ALA A 62 2.97 -6.95 8.96
CA ALA A 62 2.73 -7.40 7.58
C ALA A 62 2.13 -6.30 6.69
N GLU A 63 1.23 -5.48 7.22
CA GLU A 63 0.52 -4.41 6.51
C GLU A 63 1.43 -3.26 6.05
N THR A 64 2.63 -3.12 6.62
CA THR A 64 3.53 -1.99 6.35
C THR A 64 3.84 -1.77 4.87
N THR A 65 3.97 -2.85 4.09
CA THR A 65 4.23 -2.74 2.64
C THR A 65 3.01 -2.25 1.85
N GLY A 66 1.79 -2.60 2.29
CA GLY A 66 0.54 -2.06 1.78
C GLY A 66 0.44 -0.55 2.06
N LEU A 67 0.80 -0.13 3.27
CA LEU A 67 0.87 1.29 3.62
C LEU A 67 1.90 2.06 2.81
N TYR A 68 3.09 1.50 2.54
CA TYR A 68 4.08 2.15 1.68
C TYR A 68 3.56 2.34 0.26
N ALA A 69 2.90 1.34 -0.31
CA ALA A 69 2.27 1.45 -1.61
C ALA A 69 1.17 2.52 -1.64
N LEU A 70 0.32 2.58 -0.61
CA LEU A 70 -0.69 3.61 -0.46
C LEU A 70 -0.08 5.02 -0.39
N VAL A 71 1.00 5.20 0.39
CA VAL A 71 1.70 6.48 0.48
C VAL A 71 2.25 6.89 -0.90
N ILE A 72 2.88 5.98 -1.63
CA ILE A 72 3.39 6.26 -2.98
C ILE A 72 2.26 6.63 -3.94
N ALA A 73 1.14 5.90 -3.92
CA ALA A 73 -0.01 6.21 -4.76
C ALA A 73 -0.57 7.61 -4.46
N ILE A 74 -0.72 7.97 -3.18
CA ILE A 74 -1.17 9.30 -2.76
C ILE A 74 -0.19 10.37 -3.25
N LEU A 75 1.12 10.16 -3.10
CA LEU A 75 2.12 11.12 -3.57
C LEU A 75 2.05 11.31 -5.09
N LEU A 76 1.90 10.23 -5.85
CA LEU A 76 1.79 10.28 -7.32
C LEU A 76 0.52 10.96 -7.81
N ILE A 77 -0.58 10.93 -7.05
CA ILE A 77 -1.84 11.59 -7.44
C ILE A 77 -1.90 13.05 -6.98
N PHE A 78 -1.44 13.35 -5.77
CA PHE A 78 -1.71 14.65 -5.14
C PHE A 78 -0.50 15.58 -5.06
N VAL A 79 0.73 15.07 -5.15
CA VAL A 79 1.95 15.87 -4.91
C VAL A 79 2.84 15.93 -6.13
N ALA A 80 3.22 14.76 -6.66
CA ALA A 80 4.15 14.61 -7.76
C ALA A 80 3.73 15.31 -9.07
N PRO A 81 2.44 15.35 -9.46
CA PRO A 81 2.01 15.98 -10.72
C PRO A 81 2.46 17.44 -10.85
N LYS A 82 2.23 18.24 -9.81
CA LYS A 82 2.61 19.65 -9.79
C LYS A 82 4.13 19.81 -9.83
N MET A 83 4.86 18.98 -9.09
CA MET A 83 6.31 19.01 -9.05
C MET A 83 6.92 18.71 -10.43
N PHE A 84 6.48 17.65 -11.10
CA PHE A 84 7.02 17.25 -12.41
C PHE A 84 6.72 18.27 -13.51
N VAL A 85 5.51 18.85 -13.50
CA VAL A 85 5.16 19.92 -14.46
C VAL A 85 6.05 21.14 -14.24
N ASN A 86 6.33 21.54 -13.00
CA ASN A 86 7.23 22.66 -12.72
C ASN A 86 8.66 22.42 -13.20
N ILE A 87 9.18 21.20 -13.03
CA ILE A 87 10.52 20.82 -13.53
C ILE A 87 10.56 20.95 -15.06
N LEU A 88 9.54 20.43 -15.75
CA LEU A 88 9.44 20.53 -17.21
C LEU A 88 9.43 22.00 -17.68
N LEU A 89 8.61 22.84 -17.04
CA LEU A 89 8.55 24.26 -17.37
C LEU A 89 9.87 24.98 -17.12
N GLY A 90 10.61 24.60 -16.08
CA GLY A 90 11.93 25.15 -15.78
C GLY A 90 13.00 24.77 -16.80
N ALA A 91 12.90 23.59 -17.43
CA ALA A 91 13.85 23.13 -18.44
C ALA A 91 13.63 23.73 -19.84
N ILE A 92 12.44 24.28 -20.09
CA ILE A 92 12.06 24.88 -21.40
C ILE A 92 12.30 26.39 -21.43
N LYS A 93 12.43 27.03 -20.26
CA LYS A 93 12.86 28.43 -20.15
C LYS A 93 14.35 28.57 -20.45
#